data_AF-A0A2D9CGV2-F1
#
_entry.id   AF-A0A2D9CGV2-F1
#
_cell.length_a   1.000
_cell.length_b   1.000
_cell.length_c   1.000
_cell.angle_alpha   90.00
_cell.angle_beta   90.00
_cell.angle_gamma   90.00
#
_symmetry.space_group_name_H-M   'P 1'
#
loop_
_entity.id
_entity.type
_entity.pdbx_description
1 polymer ?
#
loop_
_entity_poly.entity_id
_entity_poly.type
_entity_poly.pdbx_seq_one_letter_code
_entity_poly.pdbx_strand_id
1 'polypeptide(L)'
;MCFGSGNFYLGDGVIQEDGCECVEGVGPKKRFLQCQICFYGKRDVSRSRVSNRIRAHLRLLLIKKNPIIVNRIESLFCDGMSWENRKDWHIDHIRPIKDFLDNGIDDFDVINHPSNLQPLWAKDNLLKGSKYIRGTK
;
A
#
# COMPACT_ATOMS: atom_id res chain seq x y z
N MET A 1 -3.94 0.99 24.64
CA MET A 1 -4.70 1.16 25.90
C MET A 1 -5.86 2.08 25.57
N CYS A 2 -7.10 1.60 25.68
CA CYS A 2 -8.28 2.47 25.65
C CYS A 2 -8.41 3.11 27.03
N PHE A 3 -8.58 4.43 27.06
CA PHE A 3 -8.79 5.20 28.28
C PHE A 3 -10.29 5.49 28.46
N GLY A 4 -10.81 5.13 29.65
CA GLY A 4 -12.04 5.65 30.26
C GLY A 4 -13.36 5.11 29.67
N SER A 5 -14.40 4.80 30.44
CA SER A 5 -14.63 5.01 31.88
C SER A 5 -15.91 4.28 32.30
N GLY A 6 -15.89 3.65 33.49
CA GLY A 6 -17.10 3.28 34.22
C GLY A 6 -17.28 1.78 34.43
N ASN A 7 -17.20 1.33 35.68
CA ASN A 7 -17.77 0.04 36.11
C ASN A 7 -19.31 0.19 36.20
N PHE A 8 -20.09 -0.89 36.01
CA PHE A 8 -21.13 -1.34 36.96
C PHE A 8 -21.63 -2.77 36.55
N TYR A 9 -22.24 -3.45 37.51
CA TYR A 9 -22.25 -4.89 37.76
C TYR A 9 -23.05 -5.79 36.79
N LEU A 10 -22.73 -7.10 36.84
CA LEU A 10 -23.53 -8.20 36.31
C LEU A 10 -24.86 -8.32 37.06
N GLY A 11 -25.94 -8.42 36.29
CA GLY A 11 -27.28 -8.77 36.73
C GLY A 11 -28.20 -8.74 35.52
N ASP A 12 -28.42 -9.91 34.91
CA ASP A 12 -29.65 -10.22 34.16
C ASP A 12 -30.28 -9.08 33.35
N GLY A 13 -29.66 -8.70 32.22
CA GLY A 13 -30.25 -7.76 31.27
C GLY A 13 -29.42 -7.63 30.00
N VAL A 14 -30.01 -7.97 28.85
CA VAL A 14 -29.40 -7.85 27.52
C VAL A 14 -28.94 -6.41 27.27
N ILE A 15 -27.63 -6.22 27.03
CA ILE A 15 -27.09 -4.98 26.47
C ILE A 15 -26.64 -5.30 25.04
N GLN A 16 -27.45 -4.92 24.04
CA GLN A 16 -26.93 -4.62 22.71
C GLN A 16 -26.42 -3.18 22.75
N GLU A 17 -25.16 -3.00 23.15
CA GLU A 17 -24.46 -1.75 22.92
C GLU A 17 -23.23 -2.08 22.09
N ASP A 18 -23.39 -1.86 20.79
CA ASP A 18 -22.34 -1.69 19.78
C ASP A 18 -21.21 -2.71 19.85
N GLY A 19 -21.57 -3.98 19.62
CA GLY A 19 -20.69 -5.14 19.70
C GLY A 19 -19.42 -5.03 18.84
N CYS A 20 -18.31 -4.68 19.47
CA CYS A 20 -16.97 -4.96 18.94
C CYS A 20 -16.74 -6.49 19.02
N GLU A 21 -16.84 -7.19 17.89
CA GLU A 21 -16.36 -8.57 17.82
C GLU A 21 -14.83 -8.58 17.84
N CYS A 22 -14.25 -9.15 18.90
CA CYS A 22 -12.83 -9.42 18.97
C CYS A 22 -12.56 -10.77 18.31
N VAL A 23 -11.83 -10.78 17.19
CA VAL A 23 -11.35 -12.02 16.55
C VAL A 23 -9.85 -12.20 16.80
N GLU A 24 -9.41 -13.45 16.94
CA GLU A 24 -7.98 -13.75 16.90
C GLU A 24 -7.46 -13.50 15.48
N GLY A 25 -6.66 -12.44 15.30
CA GLY A 25 -6.06 -12.12 14.02
C GLY A 25 -4.95 -13.11 13.65
N VAL A 26 -5.12 -13.84 12.55
CA VAL A 26 -4.04 -14.67 11.97
C VAL A 26 -3.25 -13.81 10.98
N GLY A 27 -2.06 -13.34 11.39
CA GLY A 27 -1.17 -12.53 10.56
C GLY A 27 0.30 -12.76 10.93
N PRO A 28 1.25 -12.46 10.02
CA PRO A 28 2.65 -12.90 10.12
C PRO A 28 3.47 -12.29 11.27
N LYS A 29 2.88 -11.42 12.12
CA LYS A 29 3.55 -10.83 13.27
C LYS A 29 2.60 -10.74 14.47
N LYS A 30 2.72 -11.74 15.37
CA LYS A 30 2.22 -11.80 16.76
C LYS A 30 0.70 -11.79 16.93
N ARG A 31 0.18 -12.79 17.66
CA ARG A 31 -1.21 -12.88 18.12
C ARG A 31 -1.54 -11.65 18.96
N PHE A 32 -2.29 -10.72 18.40
CA PHE A 32 -2.90 -9.60 19.11
C PHE A 32 -4.41 -9.68 18.89
N LEU A 33 -5.20 -9.60 19.97
CA LEU A 33 -6.64 -9.38 19.89
C LEU A 33 -6.85 -7.97 19.34
N GLN A 34 -7.41 -7.84 18.15
CA GLN A 34 -7.77 -6.56 17.56
C GLN A 34 -9.24 -6.60 17.15
N CYS A 35 -10.02 -5.62 17.62
CA CYS A 35 -11.44 -5.55 17.28
C CYS A 35 -11.64 -5.50 15.77
N GLN A 36 -12.56 -6.32 15.26
CA GLN A 36 -12.89 -6.45 13.84
C GLN A 36 -13.35 -5.11 13.25
N ILE A 37 -14.17 -4.35 13.97
CA ILE A 37 -14.59 -3.00 13.57
C ILE A 37 -13.39 -2.05 13.46
N CYS A 38 -12.46 -2.08 14.41
CA CYS A 38 -11.24 -1.27 14.34
C CYS A 38 -10.25 -1.78 13.26
N PHE A 39 -10.25 -3.08 12.94
CA PHE A 39 -9.40 -3.66 11.89
C PHE A 39 -9.92 -3.31 10.50
N TYR A 40 -11.23 -3.39 10.27
CA TYR A 40 -11.89 -2.98 9.04
C TYR A 40 -11.98 -1.45 8.91
N GLY A 41 -12.17 -0.72 10.01
CA GLY A 41 -12.23 0.74 10.06
C GLY A 41 -10.88 1.46 9.96
N LYS A 42 -9.76 0.77 10.18
CA LYS A 42 -8.40 1.35 10.01
C LYS A 42 -7.89 1.35 8.57
N ARG A 43 -8.52 0.61 7.65
CA ARG A 43 -8.21 0.71 6.23
C ARG A 43 -9.06 1.83 5.65
N ASP A 44 -8.45 3.00 5.49
CA ASP A 44 -9.05 4.10 4.75
C ASP A 44 -9.34 3.65 3.31
N VAL A 45 -10.59 3.27 3.08
CA VAL A 45 -11.08 2.76 1.80
C VAL A 45 -10.90 3.81 0.71
N SER A 46 -11.00 5.10 1.06
CA SER A 46 -10.80 6.21 0.11
C SER A 46 -9.36 6.27 -0.41
N ARG A 47 -8.36 6.21 0.49
CA ARG A 47 -6.94 6.16 0.12
C ARG A 47 -6.63 4.96 -0.78
N SER A 48 -7.23 3.80 -0.46
CA SER A 48 -7.06 2.58 -1.27
C SER A 48 -7.62 2.74 -2.69
N ARG A 49 -8.76 3.42 -2.86
CA ARG A 49 -9.37 3.69 -4.16
C ARG A 49 -8.48 4.59 -5.02
N VAL A 50 -7.96 5.68 -4.44
CA VAL A 50 -7.04 6.59 -5.15
C VAL A 50 -5.77 5.86 -5.55
N SER A 51 -5.16 5.10 -4.63
CA SER A 51 -3.98 4.28 -4.92
C SER A 51 -4.21 3.28 -6.05
N ASN A 52 -5.41 2.68 -6.12
CA ASN A 52 -5.76 1.74 -7.19
C ASN A 52 -5.93 2.43 -8.54
N ARG A 53 -6.50 3.65 -8.56
CA ARG A 53 -6.60 4.46 -9.79
C ARG A 53 -5.24 4.89 -10.30
N ILE A 54 -4.32 5.31 -9.42
CA ILE A 54 -2.94 5.63 -9.78
C ILE A 54 -2.24 4.43 -10.44
N ARG A 55 -2.38 3.23 -9.85
CA ARG A 55 -1.84 1.99 -10.44
C ARG A 55 -2.50 1.63 -11.77
N ALA A 56 -3.81 1.84 -11.90
CA ALA A 56 -4.53 1.60 -13.15
C ALA A 56 -4.04 2.56 -14.25
N HIS A 57 -3.82 3.84 -13.93
CA HIS A 57 -3.25 4.81 -14.85
C HIS A 57 -1.86 4.37 -15.36
N LEU A 58 -0.97 3.95 -14.46
CA LEU A 58 0.34 3.42 -14.85
C LEU A 58 0.22 2.20 -15.78
N ARG A 59 -0.69 1.26 -15.49
CA ARG A 59 -0.96 0.12 -16.38
C ARG A 59 -1.41 0.56 -17.77
N LEU A 60 -2.26 1.57 -17.87
CA LEU A 60 -2.70 2.12 -19.15
C LEU A 60 -1.55 2.72 -19.95
N LEU A 61 -0.65 3.48 -19.30
CA LEU A 61 0.54 4.03 -19.95
C LEU A 61 1.45 2.94 -20.55
N LEU A 62 1.59 1.82 -19.84
CA LEU A 62 2.38 0.67 -20.30
C LEU A 62 1.69 -0.08 -21.45
N ILE A 63 0.37 -0.31 -21.36
CA ILE A 63 -0.41 -0.97 -22.43
C ILE A 63 -0.34 -0.14 -23.72
N LYS A 64 -0.45 1.20 -23.59
CA LYS A 64 -0.29 2.13 -24.72
C LYS A 64 1.14 2.26 -25.21
N LYS A 65 2.11 1.55 -24.61
CA LYS A 65 3.55 1.65 -24.89
C LYS A 65 4.02 3.10 -24.93
N ASN A 66 3.66 3.89 -23.92
CA ASN A 66 4.13 5.26 -23.82
C ASN A 66 5.69 5.26 -23.86
N PRO A 67 6.31 5.91 -24.86
CA PRO A 67 7.75 5.77 -25.11
C PRO A 67 8.58 6.32 -23.95
N ILE A 68 8.12 7.37 -23.28
CA ILE A 68 8.84 7.95 -22.15
C ILE A 68 8.91 6.96 -20.99
N ILE A 69 7.79 6.29 -20.67
CA ILE A 69 7.72 5.31 -19.59
C ILE A 69 8.51 4.05 -19.96
N VAL A 70 8.33 3.53 -21.17
CA VAL A 70 9.02 2.32 -21.65
C VAL A 70 10.54 2.53 -21.62
N ASN A 71 11.03 3.60 -22.25
CA ASN A 71 12.47 3.90 -22.29
C ASN A 71 13.04 4.12 -20.89
N ARG A 72 12.28 4.76 -19.99
CA ARG A 72 12.70 4.94 -18.60
C ARG A 72 12.90 3.60 -17.90
N ILE A 73 11.92 2.69 -18.02
CA ILE A 73 12.02 1.37 -17.37
C ILE A 73 13.18 0.55 -17.96
N GLU A 74 13.31 0.52 -19.29
CA GLU A 74 14.41 -0.17 -19.97
C GLU A 74 15.78 0.36 -19.56
N SER A 75 15.93 1.69 -19.48
CA SER A 75 17.20 2.32 -19.10
C SER A 75 17.65 2.01 -17.66
N LEU A 76 16.78 1.43 -16.85
CA LEU A 76 17.03 1.08 -15.45
C LEU A 76 17.11 -0.43 -15.20
N PHE A 77 17.06 -1.26 -16.25
CA PHE A 77 17.24 -2.70 -16.06
C PHE A 77 18.63 -3.00 -15.48
N CYS A 78 18.64 -3.82 -14.42
CA CYS A 78 19.85 -4.38 -13.87
C CYS A 78 20.12 -5.77 -14.47
N ASP A 79 21.28 -6.35 -14.14
CA ASP A 79 21.71 -7.64 -14.68
C ASP A 79 20.61 -8.70 -14.62
N GLY A 80 20.32 -9.29 -15.79
CA GLY A 80 19.30 -10.31 -15.95
C GLY A 80 17.86 -9.80 -16.08
N MET A 81 17.57 -8.50 -15.97
CA MET A 81 16.25 -7.96 -16.27
C MET A 81 16.04 -7.77 -17.77
N SER A 82 14.87 -8.17 -18.25
CA SER A 82 14.45 -7.90 -19.62
C SER A 82 12.91 -7.89 -19.73
N TRP A 83 12.36 -7.59 -20.90
CA TRP A 83 10.92 -7.69 -21.10
C TRP A 83 10.44 -9.13 -21.20
N GLU A 84 11.30 -10.06 -21.61
CA GLU A 84 11.00 -11.49 -21.71
C GLU A 84 10.69 -12.09 -20.33
N ASN A 85 11.36 -11.61 -19.28
CA ASN A 85 11.13 -12.05 -17.90
C ASN A 85 10.26 -11.08 -17.09
N ARG A 86 9.35 -10.36 -17.75
CA ARG A 86 8.45 -9.36 -17.13
C ARG A 86 7.69 -9.87 -15.90
N LYS A 87 7.45 -11.18 -15.77
CA LYS A 87 6.75 -11.77 -14.61
C LYS A 87 7.59 -11.76 -13.32
N ASP A 88 8.91 -11.63 -13.43
CA ASP A 88 9.84 -11.78 -12.31
C ASP A 88 10.15 -10.44 -11.63
N TRP A 89 9.83 -9.32 -12.27
CA TRP A 89 10.01 -7.97 -11.75
C TRP A 89 8.73 -7.13 -11.83
N HIS A 90 8.69 -6.09 -11.01
CA HIS A 90 7.59 -5.15 -10.90
C HIS A 90 8.06 -3.74 -11.25
N ILE A 91 7.12 -2.90 -11.66
CA ILE A 91 7.36 -1.45 -11.71
C ILE A 91 7.01 -0.92 -10.34
N ASP A 92 8.00 -0.30 -9.71
CA ASP A 92 7.93 0.24 -8.36
C ASP A 92 8.00 1.78 -8.40
N HIS A 93 7.36 2.40 -7.42
CA HIS A 93 7.45 3.83 -7.17
C HIS A 93 8.60 4.07 -6.18
N ILE A 94 9.65 4.77 -6.63
CA ILE A 94 10.82 5.13 -5.82
C ILE A 94 10.35 5.83 -4.54
N ARG A 95 9.60 6.93 -4.68
CA ARG A 95 8.79 7.53 -3.63
C ARG A 95 7.40 6.87 -3.66
N PRO A 96 7.03 6.09 -2.62
CA PRO A 96 5.79 5.32 -2.62
C PRO A 96 4.54 6.20 -2.75
N ILE A 97 3.49 5.67 -3.41
CA ILE A 97 2.17 6.33 -3.51
C ILE A 97 1.67 6.81 -2.14
N LYS A 98 1.85 6.00 -1.09
CA LYS A 98 1.42 6.34 0.27
C LYS A 98 2.03 7.66 0.75
N ASP A 99 3.31 7.89 0.49
CA ASP A 99 3.99 9.11 0.94
C ASP A 99 3.42 10.35 0.24
N PHE A 100 3.11 10.28 -1.06
CA PHE A 100 2.42 11.37 -1.76
C PHE A 100 1.04 11.65 -1.17
N LEU A 101 0.22 10.62 -0.98
CA LEU A 101 -1.15 10.75 -0.46
C LEU A 101 -1.16 11.27 0.98
N ASP A 102 -0.22 10.83 1.83
CA ASP A 102 -0.08 11.34 3.20
C ASP A 102 0.32 12.83 3.21
N ASN A 103 0.93 13.34 2.13
CA ASN A 103 1.24 14.76 1.92
C ASN A 103 0.18 15.49 1.08
N GLY A 104 -1.00 14.89 0.86
CA GLY A 104 -2.11 15.52 0.12
C GLY A 104 -1.91 15.62 -1.39
N ILE A 105 -0.95 14.89 -1.96
CA ILE A 105 -0.68 14.85 -3.40
C ILE A 105 -1.33 13.60 -3.99
N ASP A 106 -2.35 13.77 -4.83
CA ASP A 106 -3.07 12.69 -5.51
C ASP A 106 -3.04 12.77 -7.05
N ASP A 107 -2.25 13.70 -7.60
CA ASP A 107 -2.04 13.87 -9.04
C ASP A 107 -1.33 12.65 -9.65
N PHE A 108 -1.91 12.09 -10.72
CA PHE A 108 -1.44 10.84 -11.31
C PHE A 108 -0.18 11.03 -12.13
N ASP A 109 0.02 12.19 -12.74
CA ASP A 109 1.17 12.51 -13.59
C ASP A 109 2.38 12.84 -12.72
N VAL A 110 2.16 13.48 -11.56
CA VAL A 110 3.20 13.66 -10.54
C VAL A 110 3.64 12.33 -9.95
N ILE A 111 2.69 11.49 -9.54
CA ILE A 111 3.02 10.23 -8.84
C ILE A 111 3.62 9.19 -9.82
N ASN A 112 3.10 9.09 -11.04
CA ASN A 112 3.61 8.19 -12.07
C ASN A 112 4.66 8.86 -12.98
N HIS A 113 5.23 9.99 -12.57
CA HIS A 113 6.27 10.65 -13.33
C HIS A 113 7.43 9.66 -13.59
N PRO A 114 8.02 9.62 -14.80
CA PRO A 114 9.07 8.66 -15.15
C PRO A 114 10.24 8.64 -14.16
N SER A 115 10.64 9.80 -13.63
CA SER A 115 11.72 9.88 -12.64
C SER A 115 11.40 9.19 -11.31
N ASN A 116 10.13 8.95 -11.00
CA ASN A 116 9.66 8.26 -9.81
C ASN A 116 9.45 6.75 -10.02
N LEU A 117 9.65 6.23 -11.23
CA LEU A 117 9.45 4.82 -11.54
C LEU A 117 10.80 4.09 -11.70
N GLN A 118 10.82 2.83 -11.26
CA GLN A 118 11.95 1.92 -11.46
C GLN A 118 11.46 0.47 -11.66
N PRO A 119 12.16 -0.36 -12.45
CA PRO A 119 12.01 -1.79 -12.36
C PRO A 119 12.65 -2.28 -11.04
N LEU A 120 12.01 -3.24 -10.39
CA LEU A 120 12.53 -3.87 -9.19
C LEU A 120 12.09 -5.33 -9.18
N TRP A 121 13.00 -6.26 -8.85
CA TRP A 121 12.64 -7.67 -8.73
C TRP A 121 11.44 -7.83 -7.79
N ALA A 122 10.52 -8.74 -8.12
CA ALA A 122 9.27 -8.88 -7.40
C ALA A 122 9.50 -9.11 -5.90
N LYS A 123 10.49 -9.94 -5.56
CA LYS A 123 10.93 -10.20 -4.19
C LYS A 123 11.40 -8.92 -3.48
N ASP A 124 12.22 -8.12 -4.13
CA ASP A 124 12.78 -6.90 -3.53
C ASP A 124 11.71 -5.82 -3.35
N ASN A 125 10.79 -5.70 -4.31
CA ASN A 125 9.65 -4.80 -4.19
C ASN A 125 8.75 -5.18 -3.00
N LEU A 126 8.48 -6.47 -2.81
CA LEU A 126 7.72 -6.96 -1.64
C LEU A 126 8.44 -6.68 -0.32
N LEU A 127 9.77 -6.81 -0.27
CA LEU A 127 10.58 -6.49 0.91
C LEU A 127 10.63 -4.98 1.20
N LYS A 128 10.69 -4.14 0.16
CA LYS A 128 10.66 -2.68 0.25
C LYS A 128 9.34 -2.19 0.85
N GLY A 129 8.21 -2.71 0.35
CA GLY A 129 6.87 -2.27 0.77
C GLY A 129 6.65 -0.78 0.52
N SER A 130 6.04 -0.08 1.48
CA SER A 130 5.79 1.37 1.40
C SER A 130 6.90 2.22 2.01
N LYS A 131 8.11 1.69 2.20
CA LYS A 131 9.23 2.45 2.75
C LYS A 131 9.82 3.36 1.69
N TYR A 132 10.03 4.63 2.04
CA TYR A 132 10.81 5.54 1.23
C TYR A 132 12.23 5.62 1.80
N ILE A 133 13.15 4.87 1.21
CA ILE A 133 14.57 4.96 1.57
C ILE A 133 15.11 6.18 0.82
N ARG A 134 15.14 7.34 1.48
CA ARG A 134 15.92 8.46 0.97
C ARG A 134 17.38 8.02 1.05
N GLY A 135 18.04 7.87 -0.09
CA GLY A 135 19.48 7.63 -0.10
C GLY A 135 20.15 8.72 0.70
N THR A 136 20.73 8.39 1.85
CA THR A 136 21.78 9.20 2.46
C THR A 136 22.92 9.18 1.46
N LYS A 137 23.07 10.28 0.71
CA LYS A 137 24.30 10.58 0.00
C LYS A 137 25.45 10.75 0.99
#